data_AF-A0A0U4VFA1-F1
#
_entry.id   AF-A0A0U4VFA1-F1
#
_cell.length_a   1.000
_cell.length_b   1.000
_cell.length_c   1.000
_cell.angle_alpha   90.00
_cell.angle_beta   90.00
_cell.angle_gamma   90.00
#
_symmetry.space_group_name_H-M   'P 1'
#
loop_
_entity.id
_entity.type
_entity.pdbx_description
1 polymer ?
#
loop_
_entity_poly.entity_id
_entity_poly.type
_entity_poly.pdbx_seq_one_letter_code
_entity_poly.pdbx_strand_id
1 'polypeptide(L)'
;MGKAVKQSESIADWSSDLLDIANSAPELDMESISAPSLKKIKSKIETALRHLSDISAKLDPVKQPNSVFDPSNPEAVGRVVAMALLSQPKTGLSVIPRFYGAGVYAIYYTGPFSAYAPLSGSDHPIYVGKADPESAKARNPLEQGEKLCKRLKEHLKSIQKATNLDASDFQCRFLVVASGWQEAAERYLINLYKPIWNKETKICYGIGKHGDSADTRGNKRSPWDTMHAGREWAGQTVVDQIPHEKIIEMLSTHFNTNPPIVDKQQAVDTFLSEMCQHHG
;
A
#
# COMPACT_ATOMS: atom_id res chain seq x y z
N MET A 1 -44.37 17.86 27.73
CA MET A 1 -43.72 17.16 28.87
C MET A 1 -43.73 15.64 28.75
N GLY A 2 -44.87 14.96 28.50
CA GLY A 2 -44.93 13.48 28.58
C GLY A 2 -44.15 12.65 27.54
N LYS A 3 -43.78 13.19 26.36
CA LYS A 3 -42.97 12.45 25.36
C LYS A 3 -41.49 12.41 25.68
N ALA A 4 -40.91 13.51 26.17
CA ALA A 4 -39.49 13.60 26.50
C ALA A 4 -39.13 12.73 27.71
N VAL A 5 -40.00 12.69 28.73
CA VAL A 5 -39.83 11.86 29.94
C VAL A 5 -39.87 10.37 29.62
N LYS A 6 -40.82 9.93 28.78
CA LYS A 6 -40.87 8.53 28.31
C LYS A 6 -39.65 8.12 27.48
N GLN A 7 -39.09 9.06 26.73
CA GLN A 7 -37.90 8.81 25.92
C GLN A 7 -36.64 8.73 26.80
N SER A 8 -36.52 9.54 27.86
CA SER A 8 -35.41 9.42 28.80
C SER A 8 -35.46 8.13 29.62
N GLU A 9 -36.64 7.68 30.05
CA GLU A 9 -36.82 6.41 30.76
C GLU A 9 -36.45 5.23 29.86
N SER A 10 -36.92 5.23 28.61
CA SER A 10 -36.58 4.18 27.63
C SER A 10 -35.08 4.10 27.31
N ILE A 11 -34.36 5.22 27.31
CA ILE A 11 -32.90 5.24 27.08
C ILE A 11 -32.15 4.75 28.31
N ALA A 12 -32.64 5.07 29.51
CA ALA A 12 -32.05 4.59 30.77
C ALA A 12 -32.17 3.07 30.89
N ASP A 13 -33.36 2.52 30.61
CA ASP A 13 -33.60 1.07 30.62
C ASP A 13 -32.67 0.34 29.63
N TRP A 14 -32.60 0.83 28.38
CA TRP A 14 -31.70 0.29 27.36
C TRP A 14 -30.23 0.37 27.77
N SER A 15 -29.80 1.45 28.42
CA SER A 15 -28.42 1.59 28.90
C SER A 15 -28.07 0.59 30.00
N SER A 16 -29.03 0.23 30.85
CA SER A 16 -28.89 -0.81 31.86
C SER A 16 -28.74 -2.19 31.19
N ASP A 17 -29.59 -2.50 30.23
CA ASP A 17 -29.53 -3.77 29.48
C ASP A 17 -28.16 -3.95 28.79
N LEU A 18 -27.59 -2.88 28.24
CA LEU A 18 -26.25 -2.92 27.64
C LEU A 18 -25.15 -3.24 28.64
N LEU A 19 -25.21 -2.65 29.85
CA LEU A 19 -24.25 -2.94 30.91
C LEU A 19 -24.37 -4.40 31.36
N ASP A 20 -25.59 -4.91 31.46
CA ASP A 20 -25.83 -6.31 31.82
C ASP A 20 -25.32 -7.28 30.73
N ILE A 21 -25.49 -6.93 29.45
CA ILE A 21 -24.91 -7.69 28.33
C ILE A 21 -23.38 -7.67 28.38
N ALA A 22 -22.76 -6.52 28.66
CA ALA A 22 -21.31 -6.42 28.75
C ALA A 22 -20.75 -7.22 29.94
N ASN A 23 -21.42 -7.15 31.09
CA ASN A 23 -21.03 -7.85 32.31
C ASN A 23 -21.29 -9.36 32.26
N SER A 24 -22.21 -9.82 31.39
CA SER A 24 -22.48 -11.24 31.16
C SER A 24 -21.58 -11.88 30.11
N ALA A 25 -20.57 -11.16 29.60
CA ALA A 25 -19.60 -11.71 28.67
C ALA A 25 -18.89 -12.94 29.27
N PRO A 26 -18.84 -14.08 28.57
CA PRO A 26 -18.21 -15.29 29.08
C PRO A 26 -16.68 -15.12 29.11
N GLU A 27 -16.02 -15.84 30.02
CA GLU A 27 -14.57 -16.01 29.94
C GLU A 27 -14.21 -16.68 28.62
N LEU A 28 -13.28 -16.07 27.87
CA LEU A 28 -12.85 -16.55 26.58
C LEU A 28 -11.69 -17.52 26.76
N ASP A 29 -11.94 -18.81 26.54
CA ASP A 29 -10.89 -19.79 26.34
C ASP A 29 -10.34 -19.68 24.92
N MET A 30 -9.19 -19.03 24.78
CA MET A 30 -8.56 -18.75 23.49
C MET A 30 -7.94 -20.00 22.85
N GLU A 31 -7.77 -21.10 23.59
CA GLU A 31 -7.16 -22.34 23.10
C GLU A 31 -8.18 -23.26 22.42
N SER A 32 -9.48 -23.13 22.75
CA SER A 32 -10.56 -23.97 22.19
C SER A 32 -11.27 -23.38 20.96
N ILE A 33 -10.97 -22.13 20.58
CA ILE A 33 -11.65 -21.44 19.47
C ILE A 33 -10.73 -21.35 18.23
N SER A 34 -11.23 -21.81 17.08
CA SER A 34 -10.48 -21.69 15.81
C SER A 34 -10.25 -20.22 15.38
N ALA A 35 -9.11 -19.94 14.74
CA ALA A 35 -8.75 -18.61 14.27
C ALA A 35 -9.79 -17.93 13.33
N PRO A 36 -10.45 -18.66 12.40
CA PRO A 36 -11.55 -18.07 11.60
C PRO A 36 -12.76 -17.66 12.44
N SER A 37 -13.12 -18.45 13.45
CA SER A 37 -14.23 -18.14 14.36
C SER A 37 -13.91 -16.92 15.23
N LEU A 38 -12.69 -16.83 15.77
CA LEU A 38 -12.22 -15.65 16.51
C LEU A 38 -12.32 -14.38 15.66
N LYS A 39 -11.87 -14.42 14.40
CA LYS A 39 -11.97 -13.27 13.48
C LYS A 39 -13.43 -12.83 13.25
N LYS A 40 -14.35 -13.80 13.11
CA LYS A 40 -15.78 -13.52 12.91
C LYS A 40 -16.44 -12.94 14.16
N ILE A 41 -16.12 -13.47 15.34
CA ILE A 41 -16.62 -12.96 16.63
C ILE A 41 -16.12 -11.53 16.84
N LYS A 42 -14.80 -11.30 16.66
CA LYS A 42 -14.19 -9.97 16.76
C LYS A 42 -14.85 -8.96 15.83
N SER A 43 -15.07 -9.31 14.56
CA SER A 43 -15.72 -8.43 13.59
C SER A 43 -17.16 -8.06 13.98
N LYS A 44 -17.92 -8.98 14.59
CA LYS A 44 -19.26 -8.69 15.11
C LYS A 44 -19.22 -7.73 16.29
N ILE A 45 -18.30 -7.94 17.25
CA ILE A 45 -18.10 -7.06 18.40
C ILE A 45 -17.69 -5.66 17.94
N GLU A 46 -16.74 -5.54 17.01
CA GLU A 46 -16.32 -4.26 16.42
C GLU A 46 -17.46 -3.54 15.70
N THR A 47 -18.40 -4.27 15.11
CA THR A 47 -19.60 -3.69 14.49
C THR A 47 -20.58 -3.18 15.53
N ALA A 48 -20.82 -3.94 16.61
CA ALA A 48 -21.65 -3.50 17.73
C ALA A 48 -21.04 -2.27 18.41
N LEU A 49 -19.73 -2.26 18.65
CA LEU A 49 -19.01 -1.11 19.22
C LEU A 49 -19.19 0.14 18.38
N ARG A 50 -19.06 0.06 17.05
CA ARG A 50 -19.33 1.20 16.15
C ARG A 50 -20.74 1.75 16.32
N HIS A 51 -21.75 0.89 16.29
CA HIS A 51 -23.14 1.33 16.49
C HIS A 51 -23.36 1.98 17.86
N LEU A 52 -22.77 1.43 18.92
CA LEU A 52 -22.86 1.99 20.26
C LEU A 52 -22.14 3.33 20.38
N SER A 53 -20.96 3.47 19.75
CA SER A 53 -20.25 4.74 19.64
C SER A 53 -21.07 5.79 18.89
N ASP A 54 -21.75 5.43 17.80
CA ASP A 54 -22.62 6.36 17.07
C ASP A 54 -23.81 6.84 17.91
N ILE A 55 -24.39 5.95 18.72
CA ILE A 55 -25.47 6.30 19.65
C ILE A 55 -24.93 7.19 20.77
N SER A 56 -23.78 6.84 21.35
CA SER A 56 -23.11 7.63 22.38
C SER A 56 -22.78 9.04 21.90
N ALA A 57 -22.29 9.20 20.66
CA ALA A 57 -22.02 10.50 20.06
C ALA A 57 -23.28 11.36 19.86
N LYS A 58 -24.45 10.74 19.64
CA LYS A 58 -25.74 11.45 19.55
C LYS A 58 -26.28 11.89 20.91
N LEU A 59 -25.88 11.20 21.99
CA LEU A 59 -26.26 11.51 23.36
C LEU A 59 -25.35 12.57 24.00
N ASP A 60 -24.18 12.83 23.40
CA ASP A 60 -23.27 13.89 23.83
C ASP A 60 -23.90 15.28 23.55
N PRO A 61 -24.24 16.08 24.58
CA PRO A 61 -24.78 17.42 24.39
C PRO A 61 -23.74 18.38 23.77
N VAL A 62 -22.46 18.00 23.80
CA VAL A 62 -21.36 18.72 23.18
C VAL A 62 -21.07 18.06 21.83
N LYS A 63 -21.15 18.84 20.74
CA LYS A 63 -20.83 18.32 19.41
C LYS A 63 -19.36 17.93 19.36
N GLN A 64 -19.09 16.68 19.00
CA GLN A 64 -17.76 16.25 18.58
C GLN A 64 -17.33 17.07 17.34
N PRO A 65 -16.04 17.40 17.20
CA PRO A 65 -15.58 18.05 15.98
C PRO A 65 -15.84 17.15 14.78
N ASN A 66 -16.20 17.75 13.64
CA ASN A 66 -16.46 17.01 12.40
C ASN A 66 -15.21 16.26 11.88
N SER A 67 -14.01 16.60 12.37
CA SER A 67 -12.75 16.00 11.98
C SER A 67 -11.78 15.95 13.16
N VAL A 68 -11.19 14.79 13.43
CA VAL A 68 -10.08 14.62 14.38
C VAL A 68 -8.85 14.14 13.61
N PHE A 69 -7.76 14.89 13.69
CA PHE A 69 -6.47 14.46 13.15
C PHE A 69 -5.65 13.84 14.26
N ASP A 70 -5.42 12.52 14.19
CA ASP A 70 -4.53 11.80 15.10
C ASP A 70 -3.13 11.67 14.47
N PRO A 71 -2.13 12.43 14.96
CA PRO A 71 -0.77 12.35 14.43
C PRO A 71 -0.08 11.02 14.74
N SER A 72 -0.61 10.22 15.68
CA SER A 72 -0.09 8.89 15.99
C SER A 72 -0.63 7.79 15.07
N ASN A 73 -1.66 8.10 14.26
CA ASN A 73 -2.21 7.17 13.27
C ASN A 73 -1.14 6.84 12.21
N PRO A 74 -0.73 5.56 12.06
CA PRO A 74 0.27 5.15 11.08
C PRO A 74 -0.08 5.55 9.64
N GLU A 75 -1.37 5.63 9.31
CA GLU A 75 -1.81 6.05 7.97
C GLU A 75 -1.55 7.54 7.74
N ALA A 76 -1.81 8.40 8.74
CA ALA A 76 -1.50 9.83 8.65
C ALA A 76 0.00 10.07 8.44
N VAL A 77 0.85 9.35 9.17
CA VAL A 77 2.30 9.43 8.99
C VAL A 77 2.74 8.89 7.62
N GLY A 78 2.14 7.77 7.17
CA GLY A 78 2.37 7.22 5.84
C GLY A 78 2.10 8.24 4.72
N ARG A 79 1.03 9.03 4.85
CA ARG A 79 0.70 10.13 3.92
C ARG A 79 1.76 11.22 3.92
N VAL A 80 2.21 11.66 5.09
CA VAL A 80 3.28 12.68 5.20
C VAL A 80 4.57 12.19 4.57
N VAL A 81 4.95 10.93 4.82
CA VAL A 81 6.14 10.32 4.20
C VAL A 81 6.00 10.22 2.69
N ALA A 82 4.82 9.86 2.17
CA ALA A 82 4.55 9.82 0.73
C ALA A 82 4.69 11.21 0.08
N MET A 83 4.16 12.25 0.73
CA MET A 83 4.35 13.63 0.28
C MET A 83 5.82 14.05 0.29
N ALA A 84 6.56 13.70 1.36
CA ALA A 84 7.99 13.97 1.43
C ALA A 84 8.78 13.24 0.32
N LEU A 85 8.36 12.03 -0.07
CA LEU A 85 8.94 11.31 -1.20
C LEU A 85 8.72 12.06 -2.52
N LEU A 86 7.52 12.60 -2.77
CA LEU A 86 7.22 13.36 -4.00
C LEU A 86 8.03 14.65 -4.13
N SER A 87 8.39 15.25 -3.00
CA SER A 87 9.30 16.41 -2.96
C SER A 87 10.73 16.06 -3.36
N GLN A 88 11.13 14.79 -3.34
CA GLN A 88 12.46 14.38 -3.78
C GLN A 88 12.64 14.55 -5.30
N PRO A 89 13.84 14.91 -5.76
CA PRO A 89 14.15 14.97 -7.19
C PRO A 89 14.10 13.56 -7.79
N LYS A 90 13.66 13.45 -9.05
CA LYS A 90 13.85 12.21 -9.82
C LYS A 90 15.33 12.07 -10.15
N THR A 91 15.89 10.89 -9.89
CA THR A 91 17.26 10.52 -10.25
C THR A 91 17.23 9.29 -11.14
N GLY A 92 18.13 9.18 -12.12
CA GLY A 92 18.22 7.99 -12.98
C GLY A 92 18.45 6.72 -12.15
N LEU A 93 17.72 5.64 -12.45
CA LEU A 93 17.82 4.38 -11.71
C LEU A 93 19.22 3.74 -11.86
N SER A 94 19.90 3.98 -12.98
CA SER A 94 21.23 3.45 -13.30
C SER A 94 22.39 4.12 -12.53
N VAL A 95 22.17 5.31 -11.96
CA VAL A 95 23.24 6.13 -11.34
C VAL A 95 23.11 6.25 -9.82
N ILE A 96 22.32 5.37 -9.18
CA ILE A 96 22.09 5.44 -7.73
C ILE A 96 23.38 5.12 -6.95
N PRO A 97 23.85 6.05 -6.08
CA PRO A 97 25.03 5.81 -5.25
C PRO A 97 24.77 4.74 -4.18
N ARG A 98 25.83 4.24 -3.55
CA ARG A 98 25.68 3.49 -2.29
C ARG A 98 25.37 4.48 -1.17
N PHE A 99 24.41 4.14 -0.32
CA PHE A 99 24.08 4.92 0.86
C PHE A 99 23.48 4.03 1.93
N TYR A 100 23.59 4.47 3.17
CA TYR A 100 22.95 3.84 4.32
C TYR A 100 21.49 4.28 4.44
N GLY A 101 20.62 3.37 4.83
CA GLY A 101 19.22 3.64 5.11
C GLY A 101 18.26 2.58 4.56
N ALA A 102 17.11 2.53 5.21
CA ALA A 102 15.91 1.82 4.80
C ALA A 102 14.78 2.82 4.55
N GLY A 103 13.79 2.45 3.75
CA GLY A 103 12.68 3.35 3.48
C GLY A 103 11.88 3.02 2.24
N VAL A 104 11.36 4.05 1.58
CA VAL A 104 10.38 3.94 0.49
C VAL A 104 10.95 4.51 -0.79
N TYR A 105 10.53 3.96 -1.93
CA TYR A 105 10.91 4.42 -3.26
C TYR A 105 9.78 4.24 -4.28
N ALA A 106 9.89 5.00 -5.35
CA ALA A 106 9.02 4.93 -6.51
C ALA A 106 9.87 4.94 -7.77
N ILE A 107 9.58 4.05 -8.72
CA ILE A 107 10.24 3.93 -10.01
C ILE A 107 9.29 4.49 -11.07
N TYR A 108 9.84 5.27 -12.01
CA TYR A 108 9.12 5.95 -13.08
C TYR A 108 9.67 5.49 -14.43
N TYR A 109 8.78 5.33 -15.40
CA TYR A 109 9.12 4.95 -16.76
C TYR A 109 9.00 6.16 -17.69
N THR A 110 9.99 6.32 -18.58
CA THR A 110 10.07 7.44 -19.55
C THR A 110 10.39 6.98 -20.96
N GLY A 111 10.43 5.67 -21.20
CA GLY A 111 10.85 5.08 -22.46
C GLY A 111 9.73 4.90 -23.50
N PRO A 112 10.06 4.25 -24.63
CA PRO A 112 9.18 4.13 -25.79
C PRO A 112 8.36 2.82 -25.86
N PHE A 113 8.43 1.92 -24.86
CA PHE A 113 7.71 0.65 -24.88
C PHE A 113 6.20 0.91 -24.95
N SER A 114 5.58 0.49 -26.05
CA SER A 114 4.22 0.91 -26.43
C SER A 114 3.15 0.61 -25.38
N ALA A 115 3.26 -0.53 -24.69
CA ALA A 115 2.33 -0.91 -23.63
C ALA A 115 2.37 0.06 -22.42
N TYR A 116 3.45 0.82 -22.25
CA TYR A 116 3.68 1.78 -21.17
C TYR A 116 3.64 3.23 -21.64
N ALA A 117 3.24 3.49 -22.89
CA ALA A 117 3.17 4.83 -23.45
C ALA A 117 2.43 5.85 -22.54
N PRO A 118 1.30 5.52 -21.88
CA PRO A 118 0.62 6.46 -20.98
C PRO A 118 1.44 6.93 -19.79
N LEU A 119 2.46 6.18 -19.38
CA LEU A 119 3.34 6.53 -18.26
C LEU A 119 4.46 7.48 -18.68
N SER A 120 4.87 7.44 -19.94
CA SER A 120 5.99 8.24 -20.43
C SER A 120 5.66 9.73 -20.36
N GLY A 121 6.53 10.49 -19.68
CA GLY A 121 6.33 11.93 -19.44
C GLY A 121 5.40 12.28 -18.27
N SER A 122 4.79 11.29 -17.62
CA SER A 122 3.95 11.51 -16.43
C SER A 122 4.76 11.55 -15.12
N ASP A 123 4.14 11.99 -14.03
CA ASP A 123 4.65 11.81 -12.66
C ASP A 123 4.01 10.62 -11.95
N HIS A 124 3.61 9.61 -12.74
CA HIS A 124 3.02 8.38 -12.26
C HIS A 124 4.07 7.26 -12.17
N PRO A 125 4.31 6.66 -11.00
CA PRO A 125 5.26 5.59 -10.87
C PRO A 125 4.74 4.30 -11.53
N ILE A 126 5.63 3.58 -12.20
CA ILE A 126 5.34 2.24 -12.72
C ILE A 126 5.38 1.18 -11.60
N TYR A 127 6.16 1.46 -10.55
CA TYR A 127 6.32 0.63 -9.37
C TYR A 127 6.60 1.46 -8.12
N VAL A 128 6.01 1.06 -7.00
CA VAL A 128 6.31 1.58 -5.66
C VAL A 128 6.78 0.42 -4.80
N GLY A 129 7.80 0.67 -3.98
CA GLY A 129 8.27 -0.34 -3.04
C GLY A 129 8.88 0.24 -1.78
N LYS A 130 9.12 -0.64 -0.81
CA LYS A 130 9.95 -0.37 0.37
C LYS A 130 11.20 -1.24 0.44
N ALA A 131 12.10 -0.86 1.34
CA ALA A 131 13.18 -1.68 1.85
C ALA A 131 13.15 -1.61 3.38
N ASP A 132 13.04 -2.76 4.04
CA ASP A 132 13.06 -2.84 5.49
C ASP A 132 14.50 -2.74 6.04
N PRO A 133 14.69 -2.16 7.23
CA PRO A 133 16.00 -2.05 7.86
C PRO A 133 16.58 -3.42 8.23
N GLU A 134 17.91 -3.49 8.38
CA GLU A 134 18.60 -4.70 8.88
C GLU A 134 18.07 -5.15 10.25
N SER A 135 17.65 -4.19 11.07
CA SER A 135 16.97 -4.42 12.34
C SER A 135 15.79 -3.47 12.50
N ALA A 136 14.65 -4.00 12.94
CA ALA A 136 13.48 -3.18 13.28
C ALA A 136 13.76 -2.14 14.39
N LYS A 137 14.81 -2.35 15.19
CA LYS A 137 15.25 -1.44 16.27
C LYS A 137 16.29 -0.41 15.82
N ALA A 138 16.67 -0.39 14.55
CA ALA A 138 17.65 0.54 14.01
C ALA A 138 17.17 1.98 14.17
N ARG A 139 18.01 2.84 14.78
CA ARG A 139 17.66 4.21 15.17
C ARG A 139 18.16 5.27 14.20
N ASN A 140 19.10 4.90 13.33
CA ASN A 140 19.74 5.78 12.37
C ASN A 140 20.03 5.02 11.06
N PRO A 141 20.28 5.72 9.94
CA PRO A 141 20.51 5.08 8.65
C PRO A 141 21.64 4.06 8.64
N LEU A 142 22.73 4.31 9.40
CA LEU A 142 23.87 3.39 9.48
C LEU A 142 23.45 2.02 10.04
N GLU A 143 22.70 2.01 11.14
CA GLU A 143 22.13 0.78 11.73
C GLU A 143 21.09 0.09 10.84
N GLN A 144 20.42 0.85 9.97
CA GLN A 144 19.48 0.28 8.99
C GLN A 144 20.20 -0.49 7.88
N GLY A 145 21.48 -0.20 7.64
CA GLY A 145 22.30 -0.79 6.58
C GLY A 145 21.98 -0.23 5.18
N GLU A 146 22.61 -0.76 4.13
CA GLU A 146 22.46 -0.30 2.73
C GLU A 146 21.18 -0.83 2.04
N LYS A 147 20.08 -0.99 2.78
CA LYS A 147 18.91 -1.76 2.36
C LYS A 147 18.22 -1.13 1.15
N LEU A 148 17.97 0.18 1.20
CA LEU A 148 17.24 0.88 0.14
C LEU A 148 18.02 0.92 -1.18
N CYS A 149 19.32 1.26 -1.15
CA CYS A 149 20.13 1.28 -2.37
C CYS A 149 20.33 -0.12 -2.95
N LYS A 150 20.47 -1.17 -2.11
CA LYS A 150 20.56 -2.56 -2.58
C LYS A 150 19.28 -2.98 -3.28
N ARG A 151 18.11 -2.66 -2.71
CA ARG A 151 16.81 -2.99 -3.29
C ARG A 151 16.59 -2.31 -4.65
N LEU A 152 16.93 -1.03 -4.79
CA LEU A 152 16.86 -0.34 -6.08
C LEU A 152 17.79 -0.96 -7.13
N LYS A 153 19.02 -1.36 -6.72
CA LYS A 153 19.96 -2.06 -7.60
C LYS A 153 19.49 -3.45 -8.02
N GLU A 154 18.73 -4.15 -7.18
CA GLU A 154 18.08 -5.42 -7.56
C GLU A 154 17.06 -5.20 -8.67
N HIS A 155 16.20 -4.18 -8.56
CA HIS A 155 15.24 -3.83 -9.62
C HIS A 155 15.95 -3.43 -10.91
N LEU A 156 17.00 -2.60 -10.82
CA LEU A 156 17.82 -2.24 -11.97
C LEU A 156 18.36 -3.49 -12.68
N LYS A 157 18.90 -4.46 -11.94
CA LYS A 157 19.39 -5.73 -12.52
C LYS A 157 18.28 -6.53 -13.19
N SER A 158 17.05 -6.54 -12.65
CA SER A 158 15.91 -7.19 -13.29
C SER A 158 15.55 -6.49 -14.61
N ILE A 159 15.50 -5.15 -14.62
CA ILE A 159 15.23 -4.34 -15.82
C ILE A 159 16.31 -4.57 -16.88
N GLN A 160 17.59 -4.57 -16.50
CA GLN A 160 18.71 -4.81 -17.42
C GLN A 160 18.70 -6.20 -18.07
N LYS A 161 18.01 -7.17 -17.46
CA LYS A 161 17.84 -8.50 -18.04
C LYS A 161 16.69 -8.57 -19.03
N ALA A 162 15.75 -7.62 -19.02
CA ALA A 162 14.64 -7.61 -19.95
C ALA A 162 15.11 -7.27 -21.36
N THR A 163 14.60 -7.96 -22.38
CA THR A 163 14.99 -7.75 -23.78
C THR A 163 14.35 -6.52 -24.42
N ASN A 164 13.31 -5.97 -23.81
CA ASN A 164 12.48 -4.89 -24.37
C ASN A 164 12.42 -3.64 -23.48
N LEU A 165 13.31 -3.52 -22.50
CA LEU A 165 13.44 -2.35 -21.63
C LEU A 165 14.87 -1.85 -21.63
N ASP A 166 15.07 -0.54 -21.68
CA ASP A 166 16.37 0.10 -21.45
C ASP A 166 16.42 0.66 -20.02
N ALA A 167 17.51 0.42 -19.29
CA ALA A 167 17.68 0.95 -17.94
C ALA A 167 17.75 2.49 -17.88
N SER A 168 18.14 3.15 -18.98
CA SER A 168 18.16 4.61 -19.10
C SER A 168 16.78 5.24 -19.15
N ASP A 169 15.75 4.46 -19.50
CA ASP A 169 14.34 4.89 -19.52
C ASP A 169 13.71 4.96 -18.12
N PHE A 170 14.46 4.62 -17.07
CA PHE A 170 13.95 4.54 -15.71
C PHE A 170 14.56 5.59 -14.78
N GLN A 171 13.68 6.26 -14.06
CA GLN A 171 14.01 7.18 -12.99
C GLN A 171 13.43 6.68 -11.66
N CYS A 172 13.90 7.22 -10.55
CA CYS A 172 13.35 6.91 -9.25
C CYS A 172 13.34 8.14 -8.33
N ARG A 173 12.42 8.10 -7.36
CA ARG A 173 12.50 8.85 -6.11
C ARG A 173 12.72 7.84 -5.00
N PHE A 174 13.50 8.21 -3.99
CA PHE A 174 13.68 7.38 -2.80
C PHE A 174 13.84 8.27 -1.57
N LEU A 175 13.39 7.77 -0.43
CA LEU A 175 13.47 8.48 0.85
C LEU A 175 13.83 7.49 1.95
N VAL A 176 14.91 7.77 2.66
CA VAL A 176 15.27 7.06 3.90
C VAL A 176 14.34 7.56 5.00
N VAL A 177 13.73 6.64 5.74
CA VAL A 177 12.76 6.97 6.80
C VAL A 177 13.12 6.22 8.07
N ALA A 178 12.68 6.73 9.22
CA ALA A 178 12.85 6.02 10.48
C ALA A 178 12.15 4.64 10.43
N SER A 179 12.74 3.67 11.11
CA SER A 179 12.29 2.28 11.10
C SER A 179 10.83 2.16 11.56
N GLY A 180 9.99 1.50 10.76
CA GLY A 180 8.58 1.26 11.06
C GLY A 180 7.61 2.11 10.22
N TRP A 181 8.10 3.15 9.55
CA TRP A 181 7.24 4.05 8.76
C TRP A 181 7.16 3.70 7.28
N GLN A 182 8.09 2.89 6.77
CA GLN A 182 8.17 2.55 5.35
C GLN A 182 6.94 1.78 4.83
N GLU A 183 6.34 0.93 5.67
CA GLU A 183 5.18 0.09 5.32
C GLU A 183 3.93 0.94 5.02
N ALA A 184 3.60 1.88 5.91
CA ALA A 184 2.43 2.72 5.75
C ALA A 184 2.56 3.64 4.53
N ALA A 185 3.77 4.16 4.28
CA ALA A 185 4.07 4.99 3.12
C ALA A 185 3.93 4.21 1.80
N GLU A 186 4.52 3.00 1.71
CA GLU A 186 4.40 2.13 0.54
C GLU A 186 2.93 1.80 0.27
N ARG A 187 2.20 1.32 1.28
CA ARG A 187 0.77 0.99 1.16
C ARG A 187 -0.04 2.17 0.66
N TYR A 188 0.20 3.36 1.20
CA TYR A 188 -0.51 4.56 0.77
C TYR A 188 -0.21 4.94 -0.68
N LEU A 189 1.07 4.97 -1.07
CA LEU A 189 1.48 5.26 -2.44
C LEU A 189 0.93 4.24 -3.45
N ILE A 190 0.88 2.95 -3.09
CA ILE A 190 0.28 1.91 -3.94
C ILE A 190 -1.22 2.15 -4.10
N ASN A 191 -1.93 2.52 -3.04
CA ASN A 191 -3.36 2.80 -3.12
C ASN A 191 -3.67 4.02 -3.99
N LEU A 192 -2.86 5.07 -3.86
CA LEU A 192 -3.01 6.32 -4.61
C LEU A 192 -2.70 6.11 -6.10
N TYR A 193 -1.51 5.59 -6.42
CA TYR A 193 -1.05 5.51 -7.80
C TYR A 193 -1.53 4.24 -8.50
N LYS A 194 -1.82 3.15 -7.78
CA LYS A 194 -2.12 1.84 -8.36
C LYS A 194 -1.10 1.44 -9.44
N PRO A 195 0.21 1.36 -9.14
CA PRO A 195 1.23 1.15 -10.16
C PRO A 195 1.11 -0.24 -10.81
N ILE A 196 1.30 -0.31 -12.13
CA ILE A 196 1.05 -1.53 -12.92
C ILE A 196 1.97 -2.72 -12.57
N TRP A 197 3.15 -2.47 -11.99
CA TRP A 197 4.09 -3.53 -11.55
C TRP A 197 3.86 -4.01 -10.11
N ASN A 198 3.02 -3.33 -9.35
CA ASN A 198 2.69 -3.71 -7.98
C ASN A 198 1.74 -4.92 -7.97
N LYS A 199 1.86 -5.78 -6.95
CA LYS A 199 1.06 -7.03 -6.86
C LYS A 199 -0.42 -6.75 -6.61
N GLU A 200 -0.72 -5.59 -6.06
CA GLU A 200 -2.04 -5.10 -5.67
C GLU A 200 -2.91 -4.84 -6.90
N THR A 201 -2.32 -4.40 -8.03
CA THR A 201 -3.06 -4.15 -9.28
C THR A 201 -3.38 -5.43 -10.06
N LYS A 202 -2.65 -6.52 -9.80
CA LYS A 202 -2.81 -7.83 -10.45
C LYS A 202 -2.56 -7.82 -11.97
N ILE A 203 -1.87 -6.83 -12.51
CA ILE A 203 -1.63 -6.70 -13.95
C ILE A 203 -0.26 -7.26 -14.35
N CYS A 204 0.81 -6.53 -14.06
CA CYS A 204 2.17 -6.85 -14.51
C CYS A 204 3.09 -7.07 -13.30
N TYR A 205 2.64 -7.87 -12.33
CA TYR A 205 3.39 -8.12 -11.10
C TYR A 205 4.50 -9.15 -11.28
N GLY A 206 5.54 -9.07 -10.45
CA GLY A 206 6.60 -10.09 -10.37
C GLY A 206 8.04 -9.57 -10.49
N ILE A 207 8.25 -8.27 -10.72
CA ILE A 207 9.59 -7.67 -10.77
C ILE A 207 10.41 -7.93 -9.49
N GLY A 208 9.77 -7.82 -8.33
CA GLY A 208 10.41 -7.97 -7.02
C GLY A 208 10.68 -9.41 -6.59
N LYS A 209 10.35 -10.42 -7.42
CA LYS A 209 10.67 -11.83 -7.17
C LYS A 209 12.17 -12.06 -7.36
N HIS A 210 12.76 -12.79 -6.42
CA HIS A 210 14.08 -13.36 -6.56
C HIS A 210 13.96 -14.77 -7.11
N GLY A 211 14.96 -15.23 -7.88
CA GLY A 211 14.98 -16.61 -8.37
C GLY A 211 14.96 -17.56 -7.17
N ASP A 212 13.88 -18.32 -7.04
CA ASP A 212 13.72 -19.27 -5.95
C ASP A 212 14.67 -20.47 -6.15
N SER A 213 15.02 -21.14 -5.06
CA SER A 213 15.81 -22.38 -5.04
C SER A 213 15.18 -23.48 -5.90
N ALA A 214 15.98 -24.52 -6.20
CA ALA A 214 15.70 -25.60 -7.16
C ALA A 214 14.33 -26.31 -7.04
N ASP A 215 13.62 -26.15 -5.92
CA ASP A 215 12.32 -26.80 -5.62
C ASP A 215 11.10 -26.07 -6.23
N THR A 216 11.29 -24.90 -6.84
CA THR A 216 10.20 -24.05 -7.36
C THR A 216 9.95 -24.17 -8.87
N ARG A 217 10.59 -25.16 -9.53
CA ARG A 217 10.51 -25.43 -10.98
C ARG A 217 9.08 -25.67 -11.52
N GLY A 218 8.07 -25.82 -10.65
CA GLY A 218 6.66 -25.91 -11.03
C GLY A 218 5.90 -24.58 -11.09
N ASN A 219 6.50 -23.46 -10.70
CA ASN A 219 5.82 -22.17 -10.67
C ASN A 219 5.68 -21.57 -12.08
N LYS A 220 4.45 -21.21 -12.45
CA LYS A 220 4.13 -20.47 -13.69
C LYS A 220 4.88 -19.13 -13.74
N ARG A 221 5.28 -18.70 -14.95
CA ARG A 221 6.01 -17.46 -15.23
C ARG A 221 5.17 -16.25 -14.82
N SER A 222 5.77 -15.31 -14.09
CA SER A 222 5.03 -14.15 -13.58
C SER A 222 4.59 -13.22 -14.73
N PRO A 223 3.50 -12.44 -14.59
CA PRO A 223 3.09 -11.50 -15.64
C PRO A 223 4.18 -10.49 -16.04
N TRP A 224 5.01 -10.05 -15.09
CA TRP A 224 6.18 -9.23 -15.42
C TRP A 224 7.18 -9.96 -16.32
N ASP A 225 7.48 -11.23 -16.03
CA ASP A 225 8.36 -12.06 -16.87
C ASP A 225 7.74 -12.43 -18.23
N THR A 226 6.40 -12.53 -18.31
CA THR A 226 5.68 -12.70 -19.58
C THR A 226 5.86 -11.47 -20.47
N MET A 227 5.77 -10.27 -19.90
CA MET A 227 5.96 -9.01 -20.63
C MET A 227 7.44 -8.70 -20.93
N HIS A 228 8.35 -9.15 -20.06
CA HIS A 228 9.76 -8.76 -20.06
C HIS A 228 10.66 -10.00 -19.94
N ALA A 229 10.79 -10.73 -21.04
CA ALA A 229 11.64 -11.91 -21.10
C ALA A 229 13.12 -11.56 -20.86
N GLY A 230 13.87 -12.50 -20.27
CA GLY A 230 15.34 -12.45 -20.17
C GLY A 230 15.92 -12.75 -18.78
N ARG A 231 15.10 -12.85 -17.73
CA ARG A 231 15.54 -13.47 -16.46
C ARG A 231 15.66 -14.98 -16.64
N GLU A 232 16.88 -15.50 -16.52
CA GLU A 232 17.22 -16.91 -16.78
C GLU A 232 16.28 -17.92 -16.11
N TRP A 233 15.98 -17.74 -14.81
CA TRP A 233 15.09 -18.63 -14.06
C TRP A 233 13.64 -18.62 -14.58
N ALA A 234 13.17 -17.50 -15.13
CA ALA A 234 11.83 -17.39 -15.70
C ALA A 234 11.73 -17.99 -17.11
N GLY A 235 12.85 -18.04 -17.83
CA GLY A 235 12.97 -18.71 -19.13
C GLY A 235 12.87 -20.24 -19.03
N GLN A 236 13.18 -20.82 -17.86
CA GLN A 236 13.04 -22.26 -17.61
C GLN A 236 11.58 -22.70 -17.46
N THR A 237 10.67 -21.76 -17.19
CA THR A 237 9.23 -22.04 -17.09
C THR A 237 8.56 -21.98 -18.46
N VAL A 238 7.73 -22.99 -18.76
CA VAL A 238 7.01 -23.10 -20.04
C VAL A 238 5.57 -22.56 -20.03
N VAL A 239 4.99 -22.29 -18.85
CA VAL A 239 3.61 -21.81 -18.71
C VAL A 239 3.56 -20.43 -18.06
N ASP A 240 2.87 -19.49 -18.72
CA ASP A 240 2.60 -18.15 -18.19
C ASP A 240 1.44 -18.14 -17.20
N GLN A 241 1.51 -17.28 -16.17
CA GLN A 241 0.37 -17.04 -15.26
C GLN A 241 -0.77 -16.31 -15.97
N ILE A 242 -0.41 -15.34 -16.81
CA ILE A 242 -1.33 -14.54 -17.62
C ILE A 242 -0.70 -14.44 -19.02
N PRO A 243 -1.42 -14.76 -20.11
CA PRO A 243 -0.93 -14.60 -21.47
C PRO A 243 -0.60 -13.13 -21.81
N HIS A 244 0.37 -12.92 -22.70
CA HIS A 244 0.83 -11.58 -23.08
C HIS A 244 -0.32 -10.67 -23.57
N GLU A 245 -1.19 -11.16 -24.47
CA GLU A 245 -2.30 -10.36 -25.00
C GLU A 245 -3.26 -9.92 -23.88
N LYS A 246 -3.48 -10.80 -22.90
CA LYS A 246 -4.37 -10.49 -21.77
C LYS A 246 -3.79 -9.40 -20.88
N ILE A 247 -2.47 -9.37 -20.68
CA ILE A 247 -1.80 -8.31 -19.93
C ILE A 247 -1.97 -6.96 -20.63
N ILE A 248 -1.85 -6.92 -21.97
CA ILE A 248 -2.07 -5.70 -22.77
C ILE A 248 -3.51 -5.18 -22.60
N GLU A 249 -4.52 -6.06 -22.68
CA GLU A 249 -5.93 -5.68 -22.44
C GLU A 249 -6.14 -5.10 -21.04
N MET A 250 -5.54 -5.73 -20.03
CA MET A 250 -5.62 -5.30 -18.63
C MET A 250 -4.95 -3.94 -18.42
N LEU A 251 -3.79 -3.71 -19.05
CA LEU A 251 -3.10 -2.42 -19.02
C LEU A 251 -3.97 -1.31 -19.64
N SER A 252 -4.54 -1.55 -20.81
CA SER A 252 -5.44 -0.59 -21.48
C SER A 252 -6.65 -0.25 -20.60
N THR A 253 -7.31 -1.27 -20.04
CA THR A 253 -8.44 -1.09 -19.11
C THR A 253 -8.03 -0.30 -17.86
N HIS A 254 -6.85 -0.58 -17.33
CA HIS A 254 -6.33 0.05 -16.14
C HIS A 254 -6.04 1.53 -16.34
N PHE A 255 -5.36 1.91 -17.43
CA PHE A 255 -5.07 3.31 -17.72
C PHE A 255 -6.32 4.13 -18.05
N ASN A 256 -7.36 3.52 -18.62
CA ASN A 256 -8.65 4.19 -18.81
C ASN A 256 -9.40 4.41 -17.49
N THR A 257 -9.38 3.42 -16.60
CA THR A 257 -10.08 3.49 -15.29
C THR A 257 -9.31 4.33 -14.26
N ASN A 258 -7.97 4.31 -14.34
CA ASN A 258 -7.06 4.99 -13.43
C ASN A 258 -6.01 5.76 -14.26
N PRO A 259 -6.37 6.92 -14.81
CA PRO A 259 -5.44 7.70 -15.62
C PRO A 259 -4.15 8.04 -14.86
N PRO A 260 -2.97 7.97 -15.51
CA PRO A 260 -1.72 8.38 -14.91
C PRO A 260 -1.77 9.82 -14.37
N ILE A 261 -1.10 10.04 -13.24
CA ILE A 261 -0.93 11.36 -12.65
C ILE A 261 0.16 12.08 -13.46
N VAL A 262 -0.22 13.18 -14.10
CA VAL A 262 0.59 13.88 -15.09
C VAL A 262 1.75 14.62 -14.43
N ASP A 263 1.51 15.27 -13.30
CA ASP A 263 2.53 16.08 -12.62
C ASP A 263 2.37 16.05 -11.09
N LYS A 264 3.33 16.70 -10.41
CA LYS A 264 3.35 16.83 -8.95
C LYS A 264 2.13 17.58 -8.42
N GLN A 265 1.63 18.59 -9.13
CA GLN A 265 0.52 19.41 -8.66
C GLN A 265 -0.76 18.57 -8.61
N GLN A 266 -1.04 17.83 -9.67
CA GLN A 266 -2.16 16.89 -9.69
C GLN A 266 -2.04 15.84 -8.59
N ALA A 267 -0.82 15.35 -8.33
CA ALA A 267 -0.58 14.46 -7.20
C ALA A 267 -1.04 15.13 -5.90
N VAL A 268 -0.48 16.31 -5.55
CA VAL A 268 -0.81 17.10 -4.35
C VAL A 268 -2.31 17.35 -4.21
N ASP A 269 -2.96 17.76 -5.29
CA ASP A 269 -4.41 18.04 -5.29
C ASP A 269 -5.22 16.79 -4.97
N THR A 270 -4.77 15.62 -5.44
CA THR A 270 -5.37 14.32 -5.11
C THR A 270 -5.19 13.99 -3.62
N PHE A 271 -3.99 14.19 -3.05
CA PHE A 271 -3.75 13.98 -1.61
C PHE A 271 -4.68 14.86 -0.76
N LEU A 272 -4.80 16.15 -1.08
CA LEU A 272 -5.63 17.09 -0.33
C LEU A 272 -7.12 16.70 -0.42
N SER A 273 -7.57 16.24 -1.59
CA SER A 273 -8.94 15.79 -1.79
C SER A 273 -9.26 14.54 -0.95
N GLU A 274 -8.38 13.54 -0.92
CA GLU A 274 -8.54 12.35 -0.07
C GLU A 274 -8.53 12.70 1.42
N MET A 275 -7.71 13.67 1.83
CA MET A 275 -7.70 14.16 3.20
C MET A 275 -9.05 14.74 3.60
N CYS A 276 -9.75 15.46 2.73
CA CYS A 276 -11.10 15.95 3.03
C CYS A 276 -12.14 14.83 3.12
N GLN A 277 -12.02 13.77 2.32
CA GLN A 277 -13.02 12.70 2.21
C GLN A 277 -13.00 11.68 3.36
N HIS A 278 -11.86 11.51 4.04
CA HIS A 278 -11.75 10.61 5.19
C HIS A 278 -12.28 11.18 6.52
N HIS A 279 -12.89 12.37 6.48
CA HIS A 279 -13.47 13.05 7.65
C HIS A 279 -15.00 13.27 7.49
N GLY A 280 -15.66 12.47 6.66
CA GLY A 280 -17.11 12.46 6.45
C GLY A 280 -17.78 11.18 6.91
#